data_AF-A0A819N436-F1
#
_entry.id   AF-A0A819N436-F1
#
_cell.length_a   1.000
_cell.length_b   1.000
_cell.length_c   1.000
_cell.angle_alpha   90.00
_cell.angle_beta   90.00
_cell.angle_gamma   90.00
#
_symmetry.space_group_name_H-M   'P 1'
#
loop_
_entity.id
_entity.type
_entity.pdbx_description
1 polymer ?
#
loop_
_entity_poly.entity_id
_entity_poly.type
_entity_poly.pdbx_seq_one_letter_code
_entity_poly.pdbx_strand_id
1 'polypeptide(L)'
;MQPTRRHLKVKQYIRPESFQQLQEYDSIVIRKCINRETYTIPEHCKDCPGENGGGVTLTADESKDLDAVMKKEFFNLRASDKISLWRSIPDTRHELCKIVKYPDDLPSASVVIVFKNERWSPVLRTVYSVLNR
;
A
#
# COMPACT_ATOMS: atom_id res chain seq x y z
N MET A 1 -27.77 -1.56 -13.20
CA MET A 1 -27.94 -1.05 -11.82
C MET A 1 -26.56 -0.63 -11.33
N GLN A 2 -26.32 0.65 -11.09
CA GLN A 2 -25.02 1.12 -10.56
C GLN A 2 -24.97 0.81 -9.06
N PRO A 3 -23.89 0.20 -8.53
CA PRO A 3 -23.78 -0.04 -7.11
C PRO A 3 -23.70 1.30 -6.38
N THR A 4 -24.60 1.53 -5.44
CA THR A 4 -24.60 2.73 -4.60
C THR A 4 -23.32 2.72 -3.78
N ARG A 5 -22.44 3.70 -4.05
CA ARG A 5 -21.15 3.90 -3.38
C ARG A 5 -21.43 4.23 -1.91
N ARG A 6 -21.56 3.21 -1.05
CA ARG A 6 -21.61 3.40 0.40
C ARG A 6 -20.30 4.09 0.79
N HIS A 7 -20.37 5.37 1.13
CA HIS A 7 -19.20 6.12 1.56
C HIS A 7 -18.53 5.39 2.73
N LEU A 8 -17.31 4.86 2.50
CA LEU A 8 -16.49 4.27 3.54
C LEU A 8 -16.23 5.35 4.60
N LYS A 9 -16.80 5.18 5.80
CA LYS A 9 -16.49 6.04 6.94
C LYS A 9 -15.20 5.55 7.57
N VAL A 10 -14.06 6.09 7.13
CA VAL A 10 -12.76 5.82 7.75
C VAL A 10 -12.70 6.56 9.09
N LYS A 11 -12.73 5.82 10.20
CA LYS A 11 -12.39 6.34 11.52
C LYS A 11 -10.96 5.90 11.84
N GLN A 12 -10.03 6.83 11.81
CA GLN A 12 -8.63 6.57 12.12
C GLN A 12 -8.39 6.80 13.61
N TYR A 13 -8.01 5.74 14.33
CA TYR A 13 -7.55 5.85 15.71
C TYR A 13 -6.06 5.50 15.73
N ILE A 14 -5.21 6.53 15.64
CA ILE A 14 -3.76 6.40 15.68
C ILE A 14 -3.26 7.10 16.94
N ARG A 15 -2.33 6.47 17.65
CA ARG A 15 -1.68 7.09 18.81
C ARG A 15 -0.94 8.36 18.38
N PRO A 16 -1.00 9.48 19.14
CA PRO A 16 -0.44 10.77 18.74
C PRO A 16 1.03 10.71 18.29
N GLU A 17 1.87 9.93 18.97
CA GLU A 17 3.29 9.74 18.62
C GLU A 17 3.47 9.09 17.24
N SER A 18 2.66 8.09 16.93
CA SER A 18 2.66 7.41 15.63
C SER A 18 2.11 8.32 14.52
N PHE A 19 1.23 9.26 14.86
CA PHE A 19 0.69 10.24 13.91
C PHE A 19 1.73 11.28 13.48
N GLN A 20 2.59 11.75 14.39
CA GLN A 20 3.70 12.65 14.04
C GLN A 20 4.71 11.97 13.12
N GLN A 21 5.07 10.71 13.42
CA GLN A 21 5.98 9.93 12.58
C GLN A 21 5.40 9.64 11.18
N LEU A 22 4.07 9.53 11.05
CA LEU A 22 3.38 9.45 9.76
C LEU A 22 3.52 10.74 8.96
N GLN A 23 3.27 11.90 9.57
CA GLN A 23 3.34 13.20 8.89
C GLN A 23 4.74 13.49 8.34
N GLU A 24 5.79 13.10 9.08
CA GLU A 24 7.17 13.20 8.63
C GLU A 24 7.46 12.26 7.44
N TYR A 25 7.00 11.01 7.50
CA TYR A 25 7.15 10.03 6.42
C TYR A 25 6.36 10.41 5.14
N ASP A 26 5.14 10.94 5.30
CA ASP A 26 4.29 11.45 4.22
C ASP A 26 5.01 12.57 3.43
N SER A 27 5.74 13.43 4.14
CA SER A 27 6.52 14.51 3.53
C SER A 27 7.76 14.05 2.73
N ILE A 28 8.35 12.89 3.07
CA ILE A 28 9.63 12.38 2.52
C ILE A 28 9.41 11.32 1.43
N VAL A 29 8.44 10.42 1.60
CA VAL A 29 8.26 9.24 0.74
C VAL A 29 7.00 9.36 -0.12
N ILE A 30 5.87 9.77 0.43
CA ILE A 30 4.62 9.90 -0.33
C ILE A 30 4.73 11.00 -1.40
N ARG A 31 5.39 12.13 -1.08
CA ARG A 31 5.67 13.22 -2.05
C ARG A 31 6.68 12.90 -3.17
N LYS A 32 7.41 11.78 -3.12
CA LYS A 32 8.31 11.36 -4.21
C LYS A 32 7.61 10.45 -5.23
N CYS A 33 6.52 9.80 -4.83
CA CYS A 33 5.69 8.99 -5.71
C CYS A 33 4.40 9.70 -6.16
N ILE A 34 4.10 10.89 -5.63
CA ILE A 34 2.98 11.75 -6.02
C ILE A 34 3.52 12.95 -6.79
N ASN A 35 2.90 13.31 -7.92
CA ASN A 35 3.21 14.54 -8.63
C ASN A 35 2.94 15.75 -7.70
N ARG A 36 4.01 16.51 -7.40
CA ARG A 36 3.97 17.64 -6.44
C ARG A 36 3.04 18.78 -6.83
N GLU A 37 2.65 18.91 -8.10
CA GLU A 37 1.83 20.03 -8.58
C GLU A 37 0.33 19.74 -8.53
N THR A 38 -0.08 18.48 -8.64
CA THR A 38 -1.49 18.13 -8.86
C THR A 38 -2.15 17.41 -7.68
N TYR A 39 -1.37 16.91 -6.70
CA TYR A 39 -1.88 16.02 -5.64
C TYR A 39 -2.72 14.86 -6.21
N THR A 40 -2.50 14.51 -7.48
CA THR A 40 -3.16 13.39 -8.13
C THR A 40 -2.30 12.16 -7.92
N ILE A 41 -2.97 11.04 -7.60
CA ILE A 41 -2.36 9.72 -7.73
C ILE A 41 -1.94 9.64 -9.20
N PRO A 42 -0.65 9.48 -9.54
CA PRO A 42 -0.25 9.34 -10.93
C PRO A 42 -1.09 8.22 -11.53
N GLU A 43 -1.61 8.43 -12.75
CA GLU A 43 -2.24 7.35 -13.51
C GLU A 43 -1.41 6.08 -13.34
N HIS A 44 -2.10 4.98 -13.01
CA HIS A 44 -1.53 3.68 -12.71
C HIS A 44 -0.18 3.48 -13.40
N CYS A 45 0.91 3.64 -12.65
CA CYS A 45 2.24 3.67 -13.24
C CYS A 45 2.49 2.31 -13.89
N LYS A 46 2.55 2.23 -15.22
CA LYS A 46 2.67 0.95 -15.94
C LYS A 46 4.02 0.27 -15.74
N ASP A 47 5.08 1.07 -15.58
CA ASP A 47 6.47 0.59 -15.54
C ASP A 47 7.17 0.94 -14.22
N CYS A 48 6.41 1.04 -13.11
CA CYS A 48 6.99 1.28 -11.80
C CYS A 48 7.51 -0.02 -11.15
N PRO A 49 8.53 0.08 -10.29
CA PRO A 49 9.02 -1.07 -9.52
C PRO A 49 7.89 -1.74 -8.72
N GLY A 50 7.72 -3.05 -8.89
CA GLY A 50 6.75 -3.85 -8.14
C GLY A 50 5.32 -3.82 -8.64
N GLU A 51 5.06 -3.13 -9.76
CA GLU A 51 3.76 -3.13 -10.42
C GLU A 51 3.43 -4.49 -11.02
N ASN A 52 2.15 -4.84 -10.99
CA ASN A 52 1.66 -6.17 -11.32
C ASN A 52 2.39 -7.30 -10.57
N GLY A 53 2.91 -7.01 -9.38
CA GLY A 53 3.68 -7.98 -8.59
C GLY A 53 5.06 -8.32 -9.16
N GLY A 54 5.59 -7.51 -10.10
CA GLY A 54 6.93 -7.69 -10.66
C GLY A 54 8.04 -7.61 -9.61
N GLY A 55 9.20 -8.20 -9.92
CA GLY A 55 10.39 -8.10 -9.08
C GLY A 55 10.92 -6.67 -9.02
N VAL A 56 11.51 -6.29 -7.87
CA VAL A 56 12.17 -4.99 -7.70
C VAL A 56 13.67 -5.22 -7.58
N THR A 57 14.42 -4.61 -8.49
CA THR A 57 15.89 -4.59 -8.44
C THR A 57 16.37 -3.29 -7.82
N LEU A 58 17.36 -3.40 -6.95
CA LEU A 58 18.03 -2.27 -6.31
C LEU A 58 19.33 -1.95 -7.03
N THR A 59 19.70 -0.68 -7.12
CA THR A 59 21.02 -0.27 -7.63
C THR A 59 22.10 -0.59 -6.59
N ALA A 60 23.38 -0.51 -7.00
CA ALA A 60 24.51 -0.72 -6.10
C ALA A 60 24.48 0.26 -4.91
N ASP A 61 24.09 1.52 -5.16
CA ASP A 61 23.99 2.54 -4.11
C ASP A 61 22.86 2.27 -3.12
N GLU A 62 21.69 1.84 -3.61
CA GLU A 62 20.53 1.49 -2.77
C GLU A 62 20.77 0.22 -1.94
N SER A 63 21.70 -0.64 -2.37
CA SER A 63 21.99 -1.91 -1.72
C SER A 63 23.09 -1.81 -0.65
N LYS A 64 23.74 -0.65 -0.50
CA LYS A 64 24.89 -0.46 0.40
C LYS A 64 24.60 -0.82 1.86
N ASP A 65 23.40 -0.54 2.34
CA ASP A 65 22.97 -0.80 3.71
C ASP A 65 21.94 -1.92 3.82
N LEU A 66 21.72 -2.67 2.73
CA LEU A 66 20.66 -3.66 2.65
C LEU A 66 20.79 -4.73 3.72
N ASP A 67 21.99 -5.23 3.99
CA ASP A 67 22.21 -6.26 5.01
C ASP A 67 21.85 -5.79 6.42
N ALA A 68 22.21 -4.54 6.76
CA ALA A 68 21.90 -3.95 8.05
C ALA A 68 20.38 -3.71 8.20
N VAL A 69 19.76 -3.20 7.13
CA VAL A 69 18.30 -2.97 7.07
C VAL A 69 17.54 -4.30 7.15
N MET A 70 17.94 -5.30 6.37
CA MET A 70 17.36 -6.65 6.39
C MET A 70 17.47 -7.28 7.79
N LYS A 71 18.61 -7.13 8.47
CA LYS A 71 18.79 -7.66 9.83
C LYS A 71 17.91 -6.95 10.87
N LYS A 72 17.61 -5.67 10.66
CA LYS A 72 16.82 -4.86 11.60
C LYS A 72 15.32 -5.03 11.39
N GLU A 73 14.87 -4.94 10.13
CA GLU A 73 13.46 -4.92 9.75
C GLU A 73 12.92 -6.31 9.39
N PHE A 74 13.80 -7.29 9.14
CA PHE A 74 13.47 -8.65 8.68
C PHE A 74 12.79 -8.72 7.31
N PHE A 75 12.83 -7.64 6.52
CA PHE A 75 12.42 -7.61 5.11
C PHE A 75 13.15 -6.49 4.34
N ASN A 76 13.02 -6.51 3.01
CA ASN A 76 13.67 -5.53 2.15
C ASN A 76 12.90 -4.20 2.14
N LEU A 77 13.18 -3.37 3.14
CA LEU A 77 12.57 -2.05 3.27
C LEU A 77 12.89 -1.14 2.07
N ARG A 78 14.11 -1.21 1.53
CA ARG A 78 14.52 -0.41 0.38
C ARG A 78 13.68 -0.70 -0.85
N ALA A 79 13.41 -1.98 -1.13
CA ALA A 79 12.49 -2.38 -2.18
C ALA A 79 11.05 -1.95 -1.84
N SER A 80 10.60 -2.15 -0.60
CA SER A 80 9.25 -1.73 -0.18
C SER A 80 9.03 -0.23 -0.39
N ASP A 81 9.99 0.64 -0.08
CA ASP A 81 9.83 2.08 -0.21
C ASP A 81 9.77 2.54 -1.69
N LYS A 82 10.35 1.77 -2.62
CA LYS A 82 10.25 2.03 -4.07
C LYS A 82 8.92 1.59 -4.67
N ILE A 83 8.25 0.62 -4.05
CA ILE A 83 6.98 0.08 -4.55
C ILE A 83 5.85 1.04 -4.21
N SER A 84 5.06 1.40 -5.23
CA SER A 84 3.86 2.22 -5.08
C SER A 84 2.92 1.71 -3.99
N LEU A 85 2.29 2.64 -3.25
CA LEU A 85 1.21 2.32 -2.33
C LEU A 85 -0.06 1.85 -3.06
N TRP A 86 -0.20 2.22 -4.35
CA TRP A 86 -1.35 1.96 -5.22
C TRP A 86 -1.09 0.90 -6.29
N ARG A 87 -0.11 0.00 -6.07
CA ARG A 87 0.27 -0.99 -7.09
C ARG A 87 -0.87 -1.95 -7.46
N SER A 88 -0.89 -2.37 -8.72
CA SER A 88 -1.76 -3.48 -9.15
C SER A 88 -1.13 -4.83 -8.86
N ILE A 89 -1.98 -5.84 -8.73
CA ILE A 89 -1.58 -7.24 -8.53
C ILE A 89 -2.44 -8.08 -9.45
N PRO A 90 -1.84 -8.93 -10.30
CA PRO A 90 -2.58 -9.79 -11.21
C PRO A 90 -3.47 -10.74 -10.42
N ASP A 91 -4.66 -10.99 -10.96
CA ASP A 91 -5.58 -11.96 -10.37
C ASP A 91 -5.16 -13.38 -10.76
N THR A 92 -4.53 -14.09 -9.84
CA THR A 92 -4.10 -15.48 -10.02
C THR A 92 -5.13 -16.49 -9.50
N ARG A 93 -6.35 -16.05 -9.15
CA ARG A 93 -7.41 -16.95 -8.68
C ARG A 93 -7.87 -17.87 -9.82
N HIS A 94 -8.29 -19.08 -9.46
CA HIS A 94 -8.86 -20.05 -10.41
C HIS A 94 -10.10 -19.47 -11.12
N GLU A 95 -10.34 -19.83 -12.39
CA GLU A 95 -11.46 -19.31 -13.17
C GLU A 95 -12.82 -19.56 -12.49
N LEU A 96 -12.96 -20.68 -11.78
CA LEU A 96 -14.15 -20.98 -10.98
C LEU A 96 -14.40 -19.98 -9.84
N CYS A 97 -13.37 -19.30 -9.31
CA CYS A 97 -13.57 -18.26 -8.30
C CYS A 97 -14.17 -16.98 -8.90
N LYS A 98 -13.95 -16.72 -10.19
CA LYS A 98 -14.43 -15.51 -10.88
C LYS A 98 -15.92 -15.58 -11.21
N ILE A 99 -16.48 -16.80 -11.30
CA ILE A 99 -17.90 -17.02 -11.61
C ILE A 99 -18.79 -17.08 -10.37
N VAL A 100 -18.21 -17.11 -9.16
CA VAL A 100 -18.98 -17.10 -7.90
C VAL A 100 -19.72 -15.78 -7.77
N LYS A 101 -21.04 -15.86 -7.58
CA LYS A 101 -21.90 -14.70 -7.34
C LYS A 101 -22.26 -14.64 -5.86
N TYR A 102 -22.05 -13.47 -5.26
CA TYR A 102 -22.46 -13.18 -3.89
C TYR A 102 -23.77 -12.37 -3.91
N PRO A 103 -24.61 -12.47 -2.88
CA PRO A 103 -25.74 -11.57 -2.68
C PRO A 103 -25.29 -10.10 -2.59
N ASP A 104 -26.15 -9.16 -2.99
CA ASP A 104 -25.84 -7.72 -2.92
C ASP A 104 -25.88 -7.18 -1.48
N ASP A 105 -26.57 -7.86 -0.58
CA ASP A 105 -26.80 -7.50 0.82
C ASP A 105 -25.74 -8.06 1.77
N LEU A 106 -24.47 -7.83 1.44
CA LEU A 106 -23.38 -8.21 2.33
C LEU A 106 -23.35 -7.35 3.61
N PRO A 107 -23.03 -7.94 4.76
CA PRO A 107 -22.86 -7.20 6.01
C PRO A 107 -21.68 -6.23 5.92
N SER A 108 -21.74 -5.14 6.68
CA SER A 108 -20.59 -4.25 6.82
C SER A 108 -19.44 -4.95 7.54
N ALA A 109 -18.23 -4.81 7.04
CA ALA A 109 -17.02 -5.27 7.71
C ALA A 109 -16.27 -4.11 8.36
N SER A 110 -15.60 -4.38 9.48
CA SER A 110 -14.61 -3.50 10.09
C SER A 110 -13.24 -4.14 9.97
N VAL A 111 -12.26 -3.38 9.45
CA VAL A 111 -10.87 -3.84 9.32
C VAL A 111 -10.04 -3.18 10.42
N VAL A 112 -9.45 -4.00 11.29
CA VAL A 112 -8.61 -3.53 12.40
C VAL A 112 -7.18 -3.96 12.12
N ILE A 113 -6.29 -2.99 11.91
CA ILE A 113 -4.87 -3.21 11.65
C ILE A 113 -4.09 -2.84 12.92
N VAL A 114 -3.49 -3.84 13.56
CA VAL A 114 -2.62 -3.65 14.73
C VAL A 114 -1.18 -3.74 14.26
N PHE A 115 -0.37 -2.72 14.53
CA PHE A 115 1.04 -2.68 14.19
C PHE A 115 1.87 -2.14 15.37
N LYS A 116 3.14 -2.57 15.46
CA LYS A 116 4.08 -2.10 16.47
C LYS A 116 5.45 -1.91 15.84
N ASN A 117 5.96 -0.68 15.86
CA ASN A 117 7.27 -0.31 15.31
C ASN A 117 7.48 -0.71 13.83
N GLU A 118 6.38 -0.94 13.12
CA GLU A 118 6.39 -1.30 11.71
C GLU A 118 6.87 -0.12 10.85
N ARG A 119 7.35 -0.41 9.64
CA ARG A 119 7.69 0.63 8.67
C ARG A 119 6.44 1.10 7.94
N TRP A 120 6.44 2.36 7.51
CA TRP A 120 5.23 2.97 6.96
C TRP A 120 4.85 2.48 5.57
N SER A 121 5.81 2.17 4.68
CA SER A 121 5.48 1.64 3.35
C SER A 121 4.59 0.39 3.38
N PRO A 122 4.88 -0.69 4.14
CA PRO A 122 3.99 -1.84 4.19
C PRO A 122 2.66 -1.53 4.89
N VAL A 123 2.64 -0.78 6.00
CA VAL A 123 1.40 -0.45 6.73
C VAL A 123 0.44 0.33 5.83
N LEU A 124 0.93 1.39 5.18
CA LEU A 124 0.12 2.22 4.32
C LEU A 124 -0.33 1.46 3.07
N ARG A 125 0.53 0.62 2.48
CA ARG A 125 0.15 -0.23 1.36
C ARG A 125 -0.97 -1.21 1.73
N THR A 126 -0.99 -1.72 2.96
CA THR A 126 -2.11 -2.53 3.47
C THR A 126 -3.39 -1.70 3.57
N VAL A 127 -3.33 -0.48 4.10
CA VAL A 127 -4.49 0.42 4.17
C VAL A 127 -5.04 0.71 2.76
N TYR A 128 -4.17 1.08 1.81
CA TYR A 128 -4.59 1.34 0.44
C TYR A 128 -5.17 0.10 -0.25
N SER A 129 -4.62 -1.09 0.03
CA SER A 129 -5.17 -2.34 -0.50
C SER A 129 -6.59 -2.60 0.00
N VAL A 130 -6.90 -2.29 1.26
CA VAL A 130 -8.23 -2.46 1.86
C VAL A 130 -9.23 -1.43 1.30
N LEU A 131 -8.78 -0.22 0.99
CA LEU A 131 -9.66 0.81 0.45
C LEU A 131 -9.98 0.60 -1.03
N ASN A 132 -9.10 -0.06 -1.78
CA ASN A 132 -9.19 -0.18 -3.23
C ASN A 132 -9.75 -1.53 -3.72
N ARG A 133 -9.86 -2.54 -2.85
CA ARG A 133 -10.29 -3.91 -3.20
C ARG A 133 -11.28 -4.43 -2.16
#